data_AF-A0A520BG61-F1
#
_entry.id   AF-A0A520BG61-F1
#
_cell.length_a   1.000
_cell.length_b   1.000
_cell.length_c   1.000
_cell.angle_alpha   90.00
_cell.angle_beta   90.00
_cell.angle_gamma   90.00
#
_symmetry.space_group_name_H-M   'P 1'
#
loop_
_entity.id
_entity.type
_entity.pdbx_description
1 polymer ?
#
loop_
_entity_poly.entity_id
_entity_poly.type
_entity_poly.pdbx_seq_one_letter_code
_entity_poly.pdbx_strand_id
1 'polypeptide(L)'
;MTFPGDSTRRQTLRISAVALAIAAMSAQAQAQQQEDPNKLDAVVVTGFRASLNNALNLKKNADGLVDVIKAEDVSKFPDANLAESLQRVPGVALSRGDGGEGKQITVRGLNAGFTRVRINGIEAISATGASDINGSTNRSRAFDFSVFASELFNSLSIRKTSQADVEEGSLGATVDLRGARPFDFRNQTLQVGAQTSYNTLARRSAPRLTGLFTTTAQTDLGKIGILMSGAWSKRSATEEGYEAVELLPASDGGSGFCSPVGFTPQNPPNNAVKGIDAN
;
A
#
# COMPACT_ATOMS: atom_id res chain seq x y z
N MET A 1 -57.24 -36.68 -36.37
CA MET A 1 -56.58 -35.37 -36.16
C MET A 1 -56.45 -35.15 -34.65
N THR A 2 -55.22 -35.29 -34.15
CA THR A 2 -54.83 -35.13 -32.75
C THR A 2 -54.43 -33.68 -32.50
N PHE A 3 -54.99 -33.04 -31.48
CA PHE A 3 -54.61 -31.69 -31.02
C PHE A 3 -53.86 -31.76 -29.68
N PRO A 4 -52.89 -30.87 -29.42
CA PRO A 4 -51.87 -31.07 -28.38
C PRO A 4 -52.15 -30.34 -27.06
N GLY A 5 -51.75 -30.99 -25.95
CA GLY A 5 -50.77 -30.43 -25.01
C GLY A 5 -51.23 -29.42 -23.95
N ASP A 6 -51.81 -29.93 -22.86
CA ASP A 6 -51.94 -29.26 -21.57
C ASP A 6 -50.58 -29.23 -20.83
N SER A 7 -49.93 -28.06 -20.73
CA SER A 7 -48.65 -27.91 -20.01
C SER A 7 -48.52 -26.66 -19.13
N THR A 8 -49.53 -25.79 -19.09
CA THR A 8 -49.47 -24.51 -18.38
C THR A 8 -49.90 -24.58 -16.91
N ARG A 9 -50.42 -25.72 -16.43
CA ARG A 9 -50.97 -25.83 -15.06
C ARG A 9 -49.97 -26.25 -13.98
N ARG A 10 -48.74 -26.62 -14.34
CA ARG A 10 -47.71 -27.10 -13.39
C ARG A 10 -46.69 -26.04 -12.95
N GLN A 11 -46.63 -24.89 -13.63
CA GLN A 11 -45.66 -23.82 -13.31
C GLN A 11 -46.16 -22.84 -12.25
N THR A 12 -47.47 -22.63 -12.13
CA THR A 12 -48.04 -21.70 -11.13
C THR A 12 -48.00 -22.25 -9.70
N LEU A 13 -47.99 -23.59 -9.52
CA LEU A 13 -47.96 -24.20 -8.18
C LEU A 13 -46.57 -24.17 -7.51
N ARG A 14 -45.49 -24.01 -8.27
CA ARG A 14 -44.12 -24.03 -7.72
C ARG A 14 -43.64 -22.66 -7.24
N ILE A 15 -44.27 -21.57 -7.68
CA ILE A 15 -43.91 -20.20 -7.28
C ILE A 15 -44.52 -19.85 -5.91
N SER A 16 -45.68 -20.43 -5.55
CA SER A 16 -46.29 -20.21 -4.22
C SER A 16 -45.58 -20.91 -3.05
N ALA A 17 -44.81 -21.97 -3.30
CA ALA A 17 -44.10 -22.69 -2.22
C ALA A 17 -42.82 -21.96 -1.75
N VAL A 18 -42.17 -21.19 -2.63
CA VAL A 18 -40.97 -20.41 -2.29
C VAL A 18 -41.33 -19.13 -1.52
N ALA A 19 -42.48 -18.52 -1.82
CA ALA A 19 -42.96 -17.34 -1.11
C ALA A 19 -43.37 -17.63 0.35
N LEU A 20 -43.90 -18.84 0.63
CA LEU A 20 -44.32 -19.23 1.98
C LEU A 20 -43.13 -19.61 2.90
N ALA A 21 -42.01 -20.04 2.32
CA ALA A 21 -40.78 -20.32 3.07
C ALA A 21 -40.04 -19.05 3.52
N ILE A 22 -40.15 -17.95 2.77
CA ILE A 22 -39.53 -16.65 3.11
C ILE A 22 -40.32 -15.94 4.22
N ALA A 23 -41.63 -16.18 4.33
CA ALA A 23 -42.47 -15.62 5.39
C ALA A 23 -42.30 -16.34 6.75
N ALA A 24 -41.85 -17.59 6.78
CA ALA A 24 -41.68 -18.36 8.02
C ALA A 24 -40.34 -18.09 8.76
N MET A 25 -39.34 -17.51 8.10
CA MET A 25 -38.05 -17.18 8.74
C MET A 25 -38.00 -15.80 9.42
N SER A 26 -39.08 -15.00 9.34
CA SER A 26 -39.12 -13.65 9.94
C SER A 26 -39.83 -13.57 11.30
N ALA A 27 -40.31 -14.69 11.85
CA ALA A 27 -41.14 -14.70 13.07
C ALA A 27 -40.45 -15.21 14.35
N GLN A 28 -39.14 -15.46 14.36
CA GLN A 28 -38.40 -15.88 15.56
C GLN A 28 -37.23 -14.94 15.86
N ALA A 29 -37.50 -13.71 16.26
CA ALA A 29 -36.46 -12.83 16.81
C ALA A 29 -37.01 -11.69 17.68
N GLN A 30 -37.91 -11.96 18.62
CA GLN A 30 -38.21 -11.02 19.72
C GLN A 30 -38.38 -11.79 21.03
N ALA A 31 -37.26 -12.35 21.53
CA ALA A 31 -37.11 -12.60 22.95
C ALA A 31 -36.57 -11.31 23.58
N GLN A 32 -37.43 -10.60 24.29
CA GLN A 32 -37.10 -9.38 25.00
C GLN A 32 -36.21 -9.76 26.20
N GLN A 33 -34.89 -9.60 26.04
CA GLN A 33 -33.94 -9.75 27.13
C GLN A 33 -34.10 -8.57 28.08
N GLN A 34 -34.35 -8.88 29.35
CA GLN A 34 -34.47 -7.95 30.45
C GLN A 34 -33.12 -7.28 30.70
N GLU A 35 -33.06 -5.95 30.53
CA GLU A 35 -31.85 -5.16 30.71
C GLU A 35 -31.53 -4.99 32.19
N ASP A 36 -30.32 -5.39 32.58
CA ASP A 36 -29.71 -5.10 33.87
C ASP A 36 -29.29 -3.61 33.92
N PRO A 37 -29.82 -2.79 34.85
CA PRO A 37 -29.58 -1.34 34.89
C PRO A 37 -28.16 -0.94 35.33
N ASN A 38 -27.23 -1.89 35.46
CA ASN A 38 -25.85 -1.68 35.93
C ASN A 38 -24.77 -2.04 34.90
N LYS A 39 -25.15 -2.34 33.65
CA LYS A 39 -24.19 -2.40 32.54
C LYS A 39 -24.18 -1.03 31.87
N LEU A 40 -23.11 -0.27 32.11
CA LEU A 40 -22.76 0.86 31.24
C LEU A 40 -22.77 0.35 29.79
N ASP A 41 -23.62 0.94 28.95
CA ASP A 41 -23.71 0.60 27.54
C ASP A 41 -22.37 0.92 26.89
N ALA A 42 -21.56 -0.12 26.69
CA ALA A 42 -20.26 0.02 26.08
C ALA A 42 -20.49 0.36 24.60
N VAL A 43 -20.39 1.64 24.25
CA VAL A 43 -20.51 2.10 22.86
C VAL A 43 -19.35 1.51 22.06
N VAL A 44 -19.59 0.40 21.37
CA VAL A 44 -18.63 -0.22 20.46
C VAL A 44 -18.65 0.56 19.15
N VAL A 45 -17.69 1.46 18.98
CA VAL A 45 -17.46 2.10 17.68
C VAL A 45 -16.80 1.06 16.78
N THR A 46 -17.34 0.85 15.58
CA THR A 46 -16.79 -0.08 14.57
C THR A 46 -16.33 0.65 13.31
N GLY A 47 -15.50 -0.01 12.50
CA GLY A 47 -15.02 0.50 11.22
C GLY A 47 -14.01 1.65 11.35
N PHE A 48 -14.04 2.59 10.41
CA PHE A 48 -13.03 3.66 10.29
C PHE A 48 -12.94 4.57 11.53
N ARG A 49 -14.08 4.89 12.17
CA ARG A 49 -14.07 5.70 13.39
C ARG A 49 -13.39 4.97 14.55
N ALA A 50 -13.56 3.64 14.61
CA ALA A 50 -12.91 2.81 15.61
C ALA A 50 -11.40 2.77 15.40
N SER A 51 -10.96 2.60 14.15
CA SER A 51 -9.55 2.53 13.81
C SER A 51 -8.83 3.86 14.10
N LEU A 52 -9.46 5.00 13.81
CA LEU A 52 -8.95 6.32 14.15
C LEU A 52 -8.85 6.53 15.68
N ASN A 53 -9.90 6.17 16.43
CA ASN A 53 -9.87 6.26 17.89
C ASN A 53 -8.79 5.37 18.49
N ASN A 54 -8.59 4.16 17.95
CA ASN A 54 -7.51 3.27 18.35
C ASN A 54 -6.13 3.87 18.04
N ALA A 55 -5.94 4.46 16.86
CA ALA A 55 -4.69 5.14 16.51
C ALA A 55 -4.40 6.32 17.46
N LEU A 56 -5.42 7.12 17.79
CA LEU A 56 -5.30 8.22 18.76
C LEU A 56 -4.99 7.72 20.17
N ASN A 57 -5.62 6.63 20.62
CA ASN A 57 -5.34 6.03 21.92
C ASN A 57 -3.91 5.49 21.98
N LEU A 58 -3.43 4.84 20.92
CA LEU A 58 -2.04 4.39 20.82
C LEU A 58 -1.06 5.57 20.88
N LYS A 59 -1.36 6.67 20.18
CA LYS A 59 -0.55 7.90 20.22
C LYS A 59 -0.54 8.53 21.61
N LYS A 60 -1.68 8.55 22.32
CA LYS A 60 -1.79 9.11 23.68
C LYS A 60 -1.05 8.29 24.73
N ASN A 61 -1.08 6.96 24.58
CA ASN A 61 -0.47 6.02 25.53
C ASN A 61 0.99 5.70 25.17
N ALA A 62 1.52 6.24 24.08
CA ALA A 62 2.92 6.02 23.70
C ALA A 62 3.84 6.93 24.51
N ASP A 63 4.94 6.37 24.99
CA ASP A 63 6.01 7.11 25.70
C ASP A 63 6.81 8.05 24.78
N GLY A 64 6.42 8.19 23.51
CA GLY A 64 7.13 8.95 22.49
C GLY A 64 6.22 9.43 21.37
N LEU A 65 6.79 10.16 20.40
CA LEU A 65 6.05 10.66 19.25
C LEU A 65 5.84 9.53 18.23
N VAL A 66 4.71 8.84 18.39
CA VAL A 66 4.29 7.72 17.53
C VAL A 66 3.00 8.09 16.80
N ASP A 67 2.99 7.90 15.49
CA ASP A 67 1.79 7.98 14.67
C ASP A 67 1.47 6.60 14.11
N VAL A 68 0.20 6.21 14.12
CA VAL A 68 -0.24 4.86 13.74
C VAL A 68 -1.32 4.93 12.68
N ILE A 69 -1.21 4.10 11.64
CA ILE A 69 -2.25 3.83 10.64
C ILE A 69 -2.70 2.37 10.81
N LYS A 70 -4.01 2.12 10.79
CA LYS A 70 -4.63 0.79 10.96
C LYS A 70 -5.23 0.26 9.66
N ALA A 71 -5.42 -1.05 9.54
CA ALA A 71 -5.92 -1.71 8.32
C ALA A 71 -7.26 -1.16 7.82
N GLU A 72 -8.18 -0.85 8.73
CA GLU A 72 -9.48 -0.29 8.34
C GLU A 72 -9.37 1.12 7.78
N ASP A 73 -8.30 1.85 8.10
CA ASP A 73 -7.96 3.14 7.50
C ASP A 73 -7.38 2.92 6.09
N VAL A 74 -6.38 2.03 5.97
CA VAL A 74 -5.74 1.69 4.69
C VAL A 74 -6.74 1.17 3.63
N SER A 75 -7.68 0.31 4.03
CA SER A 75 -8.63 -0.29 3.07
C SER A 75 -9.75 0.66 2.62
N LYS A 76 -9.96 1.79 3.31
CA LYS A 76 -11.00 2.77 2.95
C LYS A 76 -10.50 3.83 1.99
N PHE A 77 -9.18 3.98 1.88
CA PHE A 77 -8.55 4.84 0.89
C PHE A 77 -7.98 3.99 -0.24
N PRO A 78 -8.26 4.32 -1.51
CA PRO A 78 -7.74 3.58 -2.65
C PRO A 78 -6.26 3.94 -2.91
N ASP A 79 -5.41 3.78 -1.91
CA ASP A 79 -3.98 4.09 -2.04
C ASP A 79 -3.33 3.12 -3.01
N ALA A 80 -2.56 3.67 -3.95
CA ALA A 80 -1.85 2.86 -4.93
C ALA A 80 -0.89 1.91 -4.22
N ASN A 81 -0.12 2.37 -3.24
CA ASN A 81 0.88 1.59 -2.53
C ASN A 81 1.04 2.05 -1.07
N LEU A 82 1.96 1.41 -0.34
CA LEU A 82 2.20 1.68 1.08
C LEU A 82 2.78 3.09 1.32
N ALA A 83 3.59 3.61 0.38
CA ALA A 83 4.17 4.94 0.45
C ALA A 83 3.09 6.03 0.45
N GLU A 84 2.11 5.89 -0.44
CA GLU A 84 0.98 6.81 -0.56
C GLU A 84 0.09 6.77 0.69
N SER A 85 -0.06 5.62 1.37
CA SER A 85 -0.74 5.56 2.67
C SER A 85 0.02 6.33 3.76
N LEU A 86 1.36 6.26 3.78
CA LEU A 86 2.21 6.88 4.78
C LEU A 86 2.20 8.42 4.72
N GLN A 87 1.83 9.02 3.58
CA GLN A 87 1.69 10.47 3.44
C GLN A 87 0.56 11.05 4.31
N ARG A 88 -0.37 10.21 4.80
CA ARG A 88 -1.40 10.63 5.76
C ARG A 88 -0.82 10.95 7.14
N VAL A 89 0.41 10.50 7.44
CA VAL A 89 1.06 10.80 8.71
C VAL A 89 1.68 12.20 8.66
N PRO A 90 1.43 13.07 9.66
CA PRO A 90 1.99 14.41 9.68
C PRO A 90 3.53 14.38 9.65
N GLY A 91 4.16 15.28 8.87
CA GLY A 91 5.62 15.35 8.79
C GLY A 91 6.27 14.18 8.04
N VAL A 92 5.47 13.37 7.34
CA VAL A 92 5.94 12.44 6.32
C VAL A 92 5.63 13.05 4.96
N ALA A 93 6.64 13.10 4.09
CA ALA A 93 6.46 13.50 2.71
C ALA A 93 6.88 12.36 1.78
N LEU A 94 6.19 12.25 0.66
CA LEU A 94 6.44 11.22 -0.33
C LEU A 94 7.64 11.61 -1.19
N SER A 95 8.54 10.67 -1.41
CA SER A 95 9.54 10.77 -2.47
C SER A 95 9.03 9.94 -3.66
N ARG A 96 8.66 10.65 -4.73
CA ARG A 96 8.20 10.04 -5.98
C ARG A 96 9.42 9.64 -6.79
N GLY A 97 9.37 8.45 -7.36
CA GLY A 97 10.33 8.05 -8.39
C GLY A 97 9.71 8.18 -9.78
N ASP A 98 10.38 7.55 -10.73
CA ASP A 98 9.95 7.48 -12.12
C ASP A 98 8.52 6.90 -12.22
N GLY A 99 7.70 7.46 -13.10
CA GLY A 99 6.28 7.12 -13.27
C GLY A 99 5.34 7.84 -12.31
N GLY A 100 5.83 8.76 -11.47
CA GLY A 100 5.03 9.60 -10.58
C GLY A 100 4.46 8.88 -9.35
N GLU A 101 4.83 7.62 -9.12
CA GLU A 101 4.41 6.85 -7.94
C GLU A 101 5.35 7.12 -6.75
N GLY A 102 4.78 7.15 -5.54
CA GLY A 102 5.56 7.15 -4.32
C GLY A 102 6.37 5.86 -4.14
N LYS A 103 7.70 5.98 -4.08
CA LYS A 103 8.59 4.84 -3.80
C LYS A 103 9.12 4.88 -2.38
N GLN A 104 9.52 6.06 -1.92
CA GLN A 104 10.17 6.24 -0.62
C GLN A 104 9.46 7.34 0.18
N ILE A 105 9.84 7.49 1.44
CA ILE A 105 9.32 8.56 2.30
C ILE A 105 10.48 9.38 2.86
N THR A 106 10.24 10.66 3.08
CA THR A 106 11.07 11.52 3.93
C THR A 106 10.30 11.82 5.19
N VAL A 107 11.00 11.91 6.31
CA VAL A 107 10.37 12.17 7.61
C VAL A 107 11.07 13.35 8.25
N ARG A 108 10.30 14.40 8.59
CA ARG A 108 10.81 15.66 9.14
C ARG A 108 11.91 16.31 8.29
N GLY A 109 11.79 16.21 6.96
CA GLY A 109 12.77 16.75 6.01
C GLY A 109 14.06 15.93 5.86
N LEU A 110 14.22 14.85 6.61
CA LEU A 110 15.35 13.93 6.45
C LEU A 110 15.07 12.92 5.34
N ASN A 111 16.09 12.66 4.52
CA ASN A 111 16.06 11.69 3.42
C ASN A 111 15.68 10.28 3.93
N ALA A 112 15.06 9.47 3.07
CA ALA A 112 14.69 8.07 3.33
C ALA A 112 15.82 7.20 3.90
N GLY A 113 17.09 7.48 3.56
CA GLY A 113 18.24 6.80 4.13
C GLY A 113 18.47 7.03 5.62
N PHE A 114 17.79 7.99 6.24
CA PHE A 114 17.78 8.23 7.70
C PHE A 114 16.57 7.60 8.41
N THR A 115 15.70 6.92 7.65
CA THR A 115 14.57 6.16 8.19
C THR A 115 14.88 4.68 8.16
N ARG A 116 14.52 3.96 9.22
CA ARG A 116 14.63 2.50 9.27
C ARG A 116 13.26 1.88 9.12
N VAL A 117 13.16 0.77 8.40
CA VAL A 117 11.91 0.04 8.23
C VAL A 117 12.04 -1.34 8.85
N ARG A 118 11.03 -1.72 9.62
CA ARG A 118 10.94 -3.02 10.29
C ARG A 118 9.65 -3.71 9.86
N ILE A 119 9.74 -4.97 9.48
CA ILE A 119 8.59 -5.82 9.20
C ILE A 119 8.47 -6.84 10.34
N ASN A 120 7.37 -6.79 11.08
CA ASN A 120 7.12 -7.63 12.26
C ASN A 120 8.25 -7.59 13.31
N GLY A 121 8.97 -6.46 13.40
CA GLY A 121 10.08 -6.26 14.33
C GLY A 121 11.47 -6.57 13.78
N ILE A 122 11.57 -7.10 12.55
CA ILE A 122 12.85 -7.42 11.90
C ILE A 122 13.17 -6.30 10.90
N GLU A 123 14.41 -5.79 10.90
CA GLU A 123 14.84 -4.77 9.93
C GLU A 123 14.72 -5.32 8.51
N ALA A 124 14.04 -4.55 7.65
CA ALA A 124 13.78 -4.92 6.27
C ALA A 124 14.58 -3.98 5.35
N ILE A 125 15.25 -4.57 4.36
CA ILE A 125 15.96 -3.86 3.32
C ILE A 125 15.23 -4.14 2.01
N SER A 126 15.05 -3.11 1.20
CA SER A 126 14.45 -3.23 -0.13
C SER A 126 15.50 -2.84 -1.16
N ALA A 127 15.84 -3.77 -2.05
CA ALA A 127 16.72 -3.53 -3.18
C ALA A 127 15.86 -3.53 -4.45
N THR A 128 15.37 -2.36 -4.83
CA THR A 128 14.62 -2.18 -6.08
C THR A 128 15.52 -1.62 -7.17
N GLY A 129 15.26 -1.98 -8.43
CA GLY A 129 15.89 -1.34 -9.58
C GLY A 129 15.44 0.12 -9.70
N ALA A 130 16.33 0.99 -10.18
CA ALA A 130 15.89 2.24 -10.78
C ALA A 130 15.08 1.91 -12.04
N SER A 131 14.08 2.76 -12.26
CA SER A 131 13.16 2.70 -13.40
C SER A 131 13.63 3.67 -14.50
N ASP A 132 14.77 4.33 -14.28
CA ASP A 132 15.45 5.23 -15.21
C ASP A 132 16.35 4.47 -16.19
N ILE A 133 16.78 5.17 -17.25
CA ILE A 133 17.63 4.60 -18.30
C ILE A 133 18.99 4.13 -17.76
N ASN A 134 19.41 4.64 -16.59
CA ASN A 134 20.67 4.29 -15.96
C ASN A 134 20.60 2.96 -15.20
N GLY A 135 19.41 2.35 -15.06
CA GLY A 135 19.21 0.98 -14.57
C GLY A 135 19.83 0.70 -13.20
N SER A 136 20.12 1.74 -12.41
CA SER A 136 20.92 1.60 -11.21
C SER A 136 20.11 0.96 -10.09
N THR A 137 20.56 -0.17 -9.56
CA THR A 137 19.92 -0.77 -8.38
C THR A 137 20.06 0.16 -7.17
N ASN A 138 18.96 0.41 -6.47
CA ASN A 138 18.97 1.12 -5.20
C ASN A 138 19.79 0.32 -4.17
N ARG A 139 21.03 0.77 -3.94
CA ARG A 139 21.96 0.25 -2.93
C ARG A 139 21.95 1.10 -1.65
N SER A 140 20.98 1.99 -1.51
CA SER A 140 20.84 2.85 -0.33
C SER A 140 20.18 2.10 0.83
N ARG A 141 20.22 2.72 2.01
CA ARG A 141 19.43 2.32 3.19
C ARG A 141 17.93 2.63 3.05
N ALA A 142 17.56 3.34 1.99
CA ALA A 142 16.18 3.74 1.72
C ALA A 142 15.32 2.54 1.33
N PHE A 143 14.23 2.32 2.05
CA PHE A 143 13.28 1.26 1.77
C PHE A 143 12.26 1.68 0.70
N ASP A 144 12.04 0.82 -0.29
CA ASP A 144 11.02 1.00 -1.30
C ASP A 144 9.67 0.43 -0.83
N PHE A 145 8.73 1.32 -0.53
CA PHE A 145 7.38 1.02 -0.08
C PHE A 145 6.42 0.68 -1.23
N SER A 146 6.84 0.86 -2.49
CA SER A 146 6.00 0.53 -3.67
C SER A 146 5.85 -0.97 -3.90
N VAL A 147 6.81 -1.77 -3.39
CA VAL A 147 6.90 -3.24 -3.54
C VAL A 147 5.75 -3.96 -2.83
N PHE A 148 5.27 -3.40 -1.72
CA PHE A 148 4.22 -4.02 -0.93
C PHE A 148 2.86 -3.35 -1.12
N ALA A 149 1.84 -4.19 -1.19
CA ALA A 149 0.45 -3.75 -1.11
C ALA A 149 0.10 -3.37 0.33
N SER A 150 -0.56 -2.23 0.52
CA SER A 150 -0.90 -1.70 1.85
C SER A 150 -1.81 -2.63 2.65
N GLU A 151 -2.63 -3.46 2.00
CA GLU A 151 -3.56 -4.39 2.64
C GLU A 151 -2.88 -5.61 3.28
N LEU A 152 -1.60 -5.86 2.97
CA LEU A 152 -0.86 -6.96 3.62
C LEU A 152 -0.52 -6.64 5.09
N PHE A 153 -0.57 -5.35 5.47
CA PHE A 153 -0.22 -4.89 6.81
C PHE A 153 -1.45 -4.43 7.58
N ASN A 154 -1.59 -4.93 8.81
CA ASN A 154 -2.71 -4.58 9.69
C ASN A 154 -2.47 -3.25 10.43
N SER A 155 -1.21 -2.91 10.65
CA SER A 155 -0.82 -1.70 11.36
C SER A 155 0.51 -1.20 10.84
N LEU A 156 0.60 0.11 10.63
CA LEU A 156 1.84 0.82 10.36
C LEU A 156 2.04 1.80 11.52
N SER A 157 3.22 1.86 12.10
CA SER A 157 3.53 2.86 13.11
C SER A 157 4.86 3.54 12.79
N ILE A 158 4.85 4.87 12.85
CA ILE A 158 6.03 5.70 12.61
C ILE A 158 6.44 6.28 13.94
N ARG A 159 7.58 5.83 14.46
CA ARG A 159 8.20 6.33 15.68
C ARG A 159 9.22 7.39 15.30
N LYS A 160 9.03 8.61 15.79
CA LYS A 160 9.89 9.76 15.46
C LYS A 160 10.78 10.19 16.63
N THR A 161 10.72 9.46 17.73
CA THR A 161 11.56 9.63 18.92
C THR A 161 12.31 8.35 19.16
N SER A 162 13.55 8.45 19.64
CA SER A 162 14.29 7.31 20.15
C SER A 162 13.60 6.78 21.41
N GLN A 163 13.55 5.46 21.53
CA GLN A 163 12.98 4.76 22.68
C GLN A 163 13.85 3.54 22.96
N ALA A 164 13.91 3.09 24.22
CA ALA A 164 14.75 1.96 24.62
C ALA A 164 14.32 0.62 24.02
N ASP A 165 13.07 0.50 23.57
CA ASP A 165 12.53 -0.68 22.88
C ASP A 165 12.84 -0.70 21.37
N VAL A 166 13.45 0.36 20.84
CA VAL A 166 13.78 0.52 19.43
C VAL A 166 15.29 0.45 19.25
N GLU A 167 15.73 -0.40 18.32
CA GLU A 167 17.13 -0.51 17.95
C GLU A 167 17.67 0.83 17.40
N GLU A 168 18.87 1.20 17.82
CA GLU A 168 19.47 2.48 17.50
C GLU A 168 19.78 2.65 16.00
N GLY A 169 20.03 3.89 15.57
CA GLY A 169 20.55 4.23 14.24
C GLY A 169 19.51 4.61 13.18
N SER A 170 18.30 5.00 13.60
CA SER A 170 17.42 5.88 12.82
C SER A 170 17.57 7.33 13.32
N LEU A 171 17.67 8.28 12.39
CA LEU A 171 17.74 9.73 12.72
C LEU A 171 16.42 10.42 12.40
N GLY A 172 15.76 10.01 11.31
CA GLY A 172 14.45 10.54 10.92
C GLY A 172 13.31 9.88 11.67
N ALA A 173 13.16 8.57 11.48
CA ALA A 173 12.13 7.77 12.13
C ALA A 173 12.40 6.27 11.96
N THR A 174 11.76 5.48 12.82
CA THR A 174 11.61 4.04 12.63
C THR A 174 10.17 3.74 12.22
N VAL A 175 10.00 3.11 11.06
CA VAL A 175 8.71 2.68 10.51
C VAL A 175 8.53 1.19 10.79
N ASP A 176 7.57 0.87 11.64
CA ASP A 176 7.17 -0.50 11.96
C ASP A 176 5.96 -0.90 11.11
N LEU A 177 6.13 -1.93 10.31
CA LEU A 177 5.09 -2.57 9.51
C LEU A 177 4.70 -3.88 10.18
N ARG A 178 3.46 -3.99 10.65
CA ARG A 178 2.94 -5.20 11.29
C ARG A 178 1.93 -5.88 10.38
N GLY A 179 2.25 -7.10 9.97
CA GLY A 179 1.33 -7.98 9.26
C GLY A 179 0.15 -8.42 10.14
N ALA A 180 -0.94 -8.86 9.52
CA ALA A 180 -2.08 -9.41 10.24
C ALA A 180 -1.68 -10.69 11.00
N ARG A 181 -2.15 -10.83 12.24
CA ARG A 181 -1.98 -12.05 13.05
C ARG A 181 -3.33 -12.72 13.29
N PRO A 182 -3.38 -14.06 13.44
CA PRO A 182 -4.65 -14.76 13.68
C PRO A 182 -5.44 -14.24 14.88
N PHE A 183 -4.74 -13.82 15.95
CA PHE A 183 -5.36 -13.33 17.18
C PHE A 183 -5.73 -11.84 17.16
N ASP A 184 -5.42 -11.12 16.08
CA ASP A 184 -5.91 -9.75 15.90
C ASP A 184 -7.43 -9.75 15.64
N PHE A 185 -7.99 -10.90 15.24
CA PHE A 185 -9.40 -11.08 14.94
C PHE A 185 -10.09 -11.85 16.08
N ARG A 186 -11.29 -11.38 16.46
CA ARG A 186 -12.07 -12.03 17.52
C ARG A 186 -12.68 -13.36 17.07
N ASN A 187 -13.16 -13.40 15.83
CA ASN A 187 -13.86 -14.52 15.22
C ASN A 187 -13.19 -14.92 13.89
N GLN A 188 -13.57 -16.09 13.38
CA GLN A 188 -13.20 -16.50 12.03
C GLN A 188 -13.61 -15.41 11.04
N THR A 189 -12.64 -14.94 10.25
CA THR A 189 -12.80 -13.77 9.39
C THR A 189 -12.33 -14.11 7.99
N LEU A 190 -13.19 -13.83 7.01
CA LEU A 190 -12.89 -13.87 5.58
C LEU A 190 -13.04 -12.46 5.02
N GLN A 191 -11.98 -11.95 4.41
CA GLN A 191 -11.98 -10.67 3.71
C GLN A 191 -11.54 -10.89 2.27
N VAL A 192 -12.26 -10.28 1.35
CA VAL A 192 -11.93 -10.29 -0.08
C VAL A 192 -12.07 -8.86 -0.59
N GLY A 193 -11.10 -8.44 -1.39
CA GLY A 193 -11.07 -7.11 -2.00
C GLY A 193 -10.80 -7.23 -3.49
N ALA A 194 -11.53 -6.43 -4.28
CA ALA A 194 -11.30 -6.30 -5.70
C ALA A 194 -11.36 -4.81 -6.06
N GLN A 195 -10.36 -4.33 -6.78
CA GLN A 195 -10.25 -2.96 -7.24
C GLN A 195 -9.73 -2.96 -8.67
N THR A 196 -10.16 -1.98 -9.46
CA THR A 196 -9.58 -1.71 -10.78
C THR A 196 -9.37 -0.20 -10.89
N SER A 197 -8.19 0.21 -11.35
CA SER A 197 -7.93 1.61 -11.70
C SER A 197 -7.65 1.71 -13.19
N TYR A 198 -7.99 2.86 -13.79
CA TYR A 198 -7.70 3.15 -15.18
C TYR A 198 -6.73 4.33 -15.25
N ASN A 199 -5.55 4.11 -15.81
CA ASN A 199 -4.59 5.18 -16.05
C ASN A 199 -4.86 5.78 -17.42
N THR A 200 -5.25 7.06 -17.46
CA THR A 200 -5.56 7.79 -18.71
C THR A 200 -4.32 8.06 -19.56
N LEU A 201 -3.16 8.26 -18.93
CA LEU A 201 -1.88 8.48 -19.62
C LEU A 201 -1.37 7.18 -20.25
N ALA A 202 -1.32 6.10 -19.46
CA ALA A 202 -0.91 4.78 -19.96
C ALA A 202 -1.99 4.07 -20.81
N ARG A 203 -3.24 4.58 -20.81
CA ARG A 203 -4.45 3.96 -21.39
C ARG A 203 -4.65 2.49 -20.99
N ARG A 204 -4.28 2.15 -19.75
CA ARG A 204 -4.32 0.76 -19.24
C ARG A 204 -5.10 0.65 -17.94
N SER A 205 -5.80 -0.47 -17.81
CA SER A 205 -6.45 -0.88 -16.57
C SER A 205 -5.48 -1.66 -15.69
N ALA A 206 -5.51 -1.37 -14.40
CA ALA A 206 -4.69 -1.93 -13.35
C ALA A 206 -5.58 -2.63 -12.31
N PRO A 207 -5.92 -3.92 -12.51
CA PRO A 207 -6.69 -4.69 -11.54
C PRO A 207 -5.85 -5.08 -10.31
N ARG A 208 -6.52 -5.14 -9.16
CA ARG A 208 -5.99 -5.56 -7.86
C ARG A 208 -6.99 -6.47 -7.16
N LEU A 209 -6.48 -7.58 -6.63
CA LEU A 209 -7.23 -8.57 -5.88
C LEU A 209 -6.51 -8.83 -4.55
N THR A 210 -7.26 -8.88 -3.47
CA THR A 210 -6.75 -9.20 -2.13
C THR A 210 -7.66 -10.20 -1.45
N GLY A 211 -7.07 -11.05 -0.61
CA GLY A 211 -7.80 -12.05 0.15
C GLY A 211 -7.11 -12.31 1.48
N LEU A 212 -7.89 -12.42 2.54
CA LEU A 212 -7.43 -12.80 3.87
C LEU A 212 -8.44 -13.75 4.49
N PHE A 213 -7.93 -14.86 5.00
CA PHE A 213 -8.69 -15.83 5.77
C PHE A 213 -7.98 -16.08 7.08
N THR A 214 -8.73 -16.07 8.18
CA THR A 214 -8.20 -16.46 9.48
C THR A 214 -9.23 -17.19 10.31
N THR A 215 -8.77 -18.19 11.05
CA THR A 215 -9.56 -18.94 12.01
C THR A 215 -8.75 -19.14 13.28
N THR A 216 -9.43 -19.13 14.42
CA THR A 216 -8.83 -19.46 15.72
C THR A 216 -9.66 -20.54 16.37
N ALA A 217 -9.01 -21.61 16.81
CA ALA A 217 -9.62 -22.71 17.53
C ALA A 217 -9.04 -22.80 18.95
N GLN A 218 -9.89 -23.18 19.90
CA GLN A 218 -9.44 -23.52 21.25
C GLN A 218 -9.13 -25.02 21.26
N THR A 219 -7.88 -25.38 21.51
CA THR A 219 -7.43 -26.77 21.61
C THR A 219 -6.98 -27.04 23.04
N ASP A 220 -6.77 -28.32 23.40
CA ASP A 220 -6.29 -28.71 24.74
C ASP A 220 -4.89 -28.15 25.07
N LEU A 221 -4.15 -27.70 24.05
CA LEU A 221 -2.84 -27.03 24.15
C LEU A 221 -2.93 -25.50 24.23
N GLY A 222 -4.13 -24.93 24.27
CA GLY A 222 -4.38 -23.49 24.25
C GLY A 222 -5.03 -22.99 22.96
N LYS A 223 -5.15 -21.66 22.83
CA LYS A 223 -5.77 -21.04 21.65
C LYS A 223 -4.79 -21.06 20.48
N ILE A 224 -5.12 -21.79 19.42
CA ILE A 224 -4.33 -21.89 18.19
C ILE A 224 -5.03 -21.10 17.08
N GLY A 225 -4.26 -20.41 16.24
CA GLY A 225 -4.81 -19.63 15.14
C GLY A 225 -4.03 -19.83 13.84
N ILE A 226 -4.76 -19.87 12.73
CA ILE A 226 -4.21 -19.95 11.38
C ILE A 226 -4.66 -18.69 10.63
N LEU A 227 -3.75 -18.08 9.88
CA LEU A 227 -4.02 -16.96 8.99
C LEU A 227 -3.34 -17.21 7.65
N MET A 228 -4.09 -16.98 6.58
CA MET A 228 -3.62 -17.01 5.21
C MET A 228 -4.03 -15.71 4.54
N SER A 229 -3.10 -15.05 3.87
CA SER A 229 -3.38 -13.81 3.13
C SER A 229 -2.63 -13.79 1.81
N GLY A 230 -3.22 -13.18 0.80
CA GLY A 230 -2.62 -13.01 -0.52
C GLY A 230 -3.09 -11.73 -1.19
N ALA A 231 -2.22 -11.15 -2.00
CA ALA A 231 -2.53 -9.99 -2.82
C ALA A 231 -1.91 -10.15 -4.20
N TRP A 232 -2.65 -9.75 -5.23
CA TRP A 232 -2.19 -9.68 -6.60
C TRP A 232 -2.58 -8.32 -7.18
N SER A 233 -1.65 -7.65 -7.82
CA SER A 233 -1.91 -6.36 -8.46
C SER A 233 -1.11 -6.23 -9.74
N LYS A 234 -1.74 -5.69 -10.78
CA LYS A 234 -1.05 -5.22 -11.97
C LYS A 234 -1.09 -3.70 -11.97
N ARG A 235 0.06 -3.06 -12.16
CA ARG A 235 0.19 -1.60 -12.29
C ARG A 235 0.92 -1.25 -13.58
N SER A 236 0.64 -0.06 -14.09
CA SER A 236 1.31 0.49 -15.27
C SER A 236 1.44 1.99 -15.07
N ALA A 237 2.68 2.43 -14.91
CA ALA A 237 3.05 3.83 -14.88
C ALA A 237 3.69 4.18 -16.23
N THR A 238 3.35 5.36 -16.74
CA THR A 238 3.97 5.94 -17.92
C THR A 238 4.40 7.33 -17.52
N GLU A 239 5.65 7.66 -17.84
CA GLU A 239 6.22 8.98 -17.62
C GLU A 239 6.57 9.59 -18.98
N GLU A 240 6.16 10.84 -19.17
CA GLU A 240 6.54 11.65 -20.31
C GLU A 240 7.28 12.86 -19.76
N GLY A 241 8.56 12.96 -20.08
CA GLY A 241 9.44 14.02 -19.59
C GLY A 241 10.43 14.45 -20.67
N TYR A 242 10.87 15.70 -20.61
CA TYR A 242 12.00 16.18 -21.40
C TYR A 242 13.27 15.95 -20.59
N GLU A 243 13.94 14.83 -20.84
CA GLU A 243 15.25 14.58 -20.25
C GLU A 243 16.34 15.19 -21.13
N ALA A 244 17.24 15.97 -20.53
CA ALA A 244 18.53 16.26 -21.15
C ALA A 244 19.34 14.97 -21.08
N VAL A 245 19.15 14.11 -22.08
CA VAL A 245 19.86 12.83 -22.18
C VAL A 245 21.35 13.13 -22.15
N GLU A 246 21.99 12.68 -21.07
CA GLU A 246 23.44 12.51 -20.95
C GLU A 246 24.25 13.78 -21.28
N LEU A 247 24.74 14.47 -20.24
CA LEU A 247 25.94 15.30 -20.39
C LEU A 247 27.14 14.35 -20.59
N LEU A 248 27.19 13.70 -21.76
CA LEU A 248 28.40 13.04 -22.20
C LEU A 248 29.51 14.10 -22.13
N PRO A 249 30.63 13.84 -21.42
CA PRO A 249 31.80 14.67 -21.64
C PRO A 249 32.07 14.60 -23.16
N ALA A 250 32.33 15.75 -23.78
CA ALA A 250 32.54 15.89 -25.23
C ALA A 250 33.68 15.01 -25.80
N SER A 251 34.30 14.17 -24.97
CA SER A 251 35.40 13.26 -25.27
C SER A 251 34.98 11.80 -25.51
N ASP A 252 33.82 11.32 -25.04
CA ASP A 252 33.52 9.87 -25.08
C ASP A 252 32.98 9.36 -26.44
N GLY A 253 32.88 10.26 -27.43
CA GLY A 253 32.52 9.95 -28.82
C GLY A 253 33.60 10.32 -29.85
N GLY A 254 34.85 10.57 -29.44
CA GLY A 254 35.99 10.76 -30.35
C GLY A 254 35.93 11.99 -31.29
N SER A 255 34.90 12.84 -31.19
CA SER A 255 34.84 14.11 -31.90
C SER A 255 34.10 15.12 -31.03
N GLY A 256 34.81 16.20 -30.65
CA GLY A 256 34.25 17.30 -29.89
C GLY A 256 33.10 18.01 -30.61
N PHE A 257 32.63 19.12 -30.04
CA PHE A 257 31.53 19.98 -30.53
C PHE A 257 31.15 19.74 -32.00
N CYS A 258 30.04 19.02 -32.23
CA CYS A 258 29.45 18.91 -33.55
C CYS A 258 28.92 20.28 -33.98
N SER A 259 29.38 20.81 -35.13
CA SER A 259 28.81 22.03 -35.69
C SER A 259 27.37 21.80 -36.18
N PRO A 260 26.50 22.83 -36.12
CA PRO A 260 25.18 22.75 -36.72
C PRO A 260 25.25 22.41 -38.21
N VAL A 261 24.24 21.68 -38.71
CA VAL A 261 24.11 21.30 -40.12
C VAL A 261 24.21 22.54 -41.03
N GLY A 262 25.19 22.53 -41.93
CA GLY A 262 25.48 23.62 -42.86
C GLY A 262 26.72 24.46 -42.54
N PHE A 263 27.37 24.23 -41.40
CA PHE A 263 28.63 24.88 -41.02
C PHE A 263 29.78 23.88 -40.96
N THR A 264 30.97 24.30 -41.45
CA THR A 264 32.18 23.48 -41.40
C THR A 264 32.56 23.16 -39.94
N PRO A 265 32.79 21.88 -39.59
CA PRO A 265 33.20 21.50 -38.24
C PRO A 265 34.53 22.17 -37.87
N GLN A 266 34.52 22.98 -36.81
CA GLN A 266 35.74 23.54 -36.21
C GLN A 266 36.07 22.70 -34.98
N ASN A 267 37.03 21.79 -35.12
CA ASN A 267 37.55 21.00 -34.00
C ASN A 267 38.78 21.75 -33.48
N PRO A 268 38.76 22.42 -32.31
CA PRO A 268 39.97 23.04 -31.80
C PRO A 268 40.99 21.94 -31.47
N PRO A 269 42.15 21.89 -32.15
CA PRO A 269 43.18 20.91 -31.80
C PRO A 269 43.71 21.28 -30.42
N ASN A 270 43.65 20.34 -29.47
CA ASN A 270 44.28 20.52 -28.17
C ASN A 270 45.80 20.36 -28.34
N ASN A 271 46.48 21.46 -28.67
CA ASN A 271 47.93 21.52 -28.66
C ASN A 271 48.38 22.09 -27.31
N ALA A 272 49.02 21.25 -26.48
CA ALA A 272 49.53 21.64 -25.17
C ALA A 272 50.56 22.80 -25.19
N VAL A 273 51.04 23.21 -26.36
CA VAL A 273 52.03 24.30 -26.53
C VAL A 273 51.40 25.66 -26.82
N LYS A 274 50.13 25.73 -27.22
CA LYS A 274 49.43 27.01 -27.43
C LYS A 274 48.06 26.96 -26.78
N GLY A 275 47.96 27.61 -25.63
CA GLY A 275 46.68 27.94 -25.02
C GLY A 275 45.79 28.67 -26.02
N ILE A 276 44.49 28.38 -25.93
CA ILE A 276 43.33 29.17 -26.38
C ILE A 276 43.65 30.56 -26.93
N ASP A 277 43.91 30.63 -28.23
CA ASP A 277 43.85 31.85 -29.02
C ASP A 277 42.66 31.71 -29.98
N ALA A 278 41.52 32.28 -29.59
CA ALA A 278 40.41 32.47 -30.51
C ALA A 278 40.74 33.65 -31.44
N ASN A 279 40.87 33.38 -32.74
CA ASN A 279 40.78 34.37 -33.80
C ASN A 279 40.08 33.77 -35.02
#